data_AF-A0A938LRB7-F1
#
_entry.id   AF-A0A938LRB7-F1
#
_cell.length_a   1.000
_cell.length_b   1.000
_cell.length_c   1.000
_cell.angle_alpha   90.00
_cell.angle_beta   90.00
_cell.angle_gamma   90.00
#
_symmetry.space_group_name_H-M   'P 1'
#
loop_
_entity.id
_entity.type
_entity.pdbx_description
1 polymer ?
#
loop_
_entity_poly.entity_id
_entity_poly.type
_entity_poly.pdbx_seq_one_letter_code
_entity_poly.pdbx_strand_id
1 'polypeptide(L)' 'MILELALAASCRYIVTHNVRHSAGCEKLGIEPVTPGEFVRLLKKDVKS' A
#
# COMPACT_ATOMS: atom_id res chain seq x y z
N MET A 1 -12.84 4.12 7.55
CA MET A 1 -12.26 2.77 7.47
C MET A 1 -11.66 2.60 6.08
N ILE A 2 -10.38 2.92 5.90
CA ILE A 2 -9.73 2.85 4.58
C ILE A 2 -9.12 1.47 4.30
N LEU A 3 -8.81 0.73 5.37
CA LEU A 3 -8.21 -0.59 5.30
C LEU A 3 -9.17 -1.65 4.76
N GLU A 4 -10.42 -1.60 5.20
CA GLU A 4 -11.46 -2.55 4.83
C GLU A 4 -11.92 -2.32 3.40
N LEU A 5 -11.92 -1.05 2.95
CA LEU A 5 -12.12 -0.72 1.55
C LEU A 5 -10.99 -1.30 0.69
N ALA A 6 -9.72 -1.09 1.11
CA ALA A 6 -8.57 -1.64 0.40
C ALA A 6 -8.62 -3.18 0.34
N LEU A 7 -9.05 -3.83 1.42
CA LEU A 7 -9.23 -5.28 1.46
C LEU A 7 -10.35 -5.74 0.52
N ALA A 8 -11.53 -5.11 0.59
CA ALA A 8 -12.67 -5.44 -0.27
C ALA A 8 -12.38 -5.21 -1.75
N ALA A 9 -11.58 -4.19 -2.06
CA ALA A 9 -11.13 -3.88 -3.42
C ALA A 9 -9.91 -4.71 -3.87
N SER A 10 -9.40 -5.63 -3.04
CA SER A 10 -8.18 -6.41 -3.30
C SER A 10 -6.97 -5.56 -3.67
N CYS A 11 -6.85 -4.39 -3.03
CA CYS A 11 -5.70 -3.50 -3.21
C CYS A 11 -4.46 -4.14 -2.60
N ARG A 12 -3.34 -4.05 -3.30
CA ARG A 12 -2.04 -4.51 -2.80
C ARG A 12 -1.33 -3.50 -1.91
N TYR A 13 -1.67 -2.21 -2.04
CA TYR A 13 -0.96 -1.11 -1.38
C TYR A 13 -1.93 -0.10 -0.75
N ILE A 14 -1.58 0.43 0.42
CA ILE A 14 -2.13 1.67 0.98
C ILE A 14 -1.03 2.73 0.93
N VAL A 15 -1.29 3.82 0.21
CA VAL A 15 -0.34 4.94 0.11
C VAL A 15 -0.63 5.95 1.22
N THR A 16 0.30 6.17 2.13
CA THR A 16 0.12 7.05 3.30
C THR A 16 1.43 7.68 3.77
N HIS A 17 1.35 8.86 4.37
CA HIS A 17 2.50 9.46 5.07
C HIS A 17 2.70 8.88 6.49
N ASN A 18 1.69 8.20 7.06
CA ASN A 18 1.76 7.62 8.39
C ASN A 18 1.70 6.09 8.33
N VAL A 19 2.78 5.49 7.84
CA VAL A 19 2.92 4.03 7.71
C VAL A 19 2.72 3.33 9.06
N ARG A 20 3.20 3.91 10.16
CA ARG A 20 3.06 3.33 11.51
C ARG A 20 1.60 3.15 11.93
N HIS A 21 0.71 4.05 11.54
CA HIS A 21 -0.72 3.92 11.81
C HIS A 21 -1.35 2.72 11.08
N SER A 22 -0.78 2.33 9.95
CA SER A 22 -1.23 1.20 9.13
C SER A 22 -0.39 -0.06 9.36
N ALA A 23 0.48 -0.08 10.38
CA ALA A 23 1.27 -1.26 10.71
C ALA A 23 0.35 -2.43 11.09
N GLY A 24 0.64 -3.62 10.56
CA GLY A 24 -0.18 -4.81 10.75
C GLY A 24 -1.16 -5.09 9.62
N CYS A 25 -1.39 -4.13 8.71
CA CYS A 25 -2.19 -4.35 7.50
C CYS A 25 -1.53 -5.35 6.55
N GLU A 26 -0.22 -5.59 6.68
CA GLU A 26 0.51 -6.57 5.86
C GLU A 26 -0.05 -7.99 6.06
N LYS A 27 -0.60 -8.29 7.25
CA LYS A 27 -1.25 -9.57 7.56
C LYS A 27 -2.52 -9.80 6.74
N LEU A 28 -3.09 -8.73 6.19
CA LEU A 28 -4.27 -8.76 5.31
C LEU A 28 -3.87 -8.71 3.83
N GLY A 29 -2.58 -8.84 3.51
CA GLY A 29 -2.06 -8.77 2.14
C GLY A 29 -1.92 -7.35 1.59
N ILE A 30 -2.03 -6.34 2.45
CA ILE A 30 -1.99 -4.93 2.08
C ILE A 30 -0.71 -4.29 2.63
N GLU A 31 0.15 -3.80 1.75
CA GLU A 31 1.41 -3.18 2.15
C GLU A 31 1.25 -1.65 2.29
N PRO A 32 1.47 -1.08 3.50
CA PRO A 32 1.47 0.36 3.66
C PRO A 32 2.79 0.94 3.13
N VAL A 33 2.70 1.88 2.20
CA VAL A 33 3.85 2.51 1.55
C VAL A 33 3.73 4.03 1.60
N THR A 34 4.85 4.72 1.62
CA THR A 34 4.87 6.17 1.40
C THR A 34 4.61 6.52 -0.06
N PRO A 35 4.15 7.74 -0.38
CA PRO A 35 4.00 8.18 -1.78
C PRO A 35 5.30 8.05 -2.59
N GLY A 36 6.45 8.36 -1.97
CA GLY A 36 7.75 8.24 -2.62
C GLY A 36 8.12 6.79 -2.95
N GLU A 37 7.79 5.83 -2.08
CA GLU A 37 7.98 4.40 -2.33
C GLU A 37 7.04 3.90 -3.42
N PHE A 38 5.78 4.30 -3.40
CA PHE A 38 4.80 3.91 -4.41
C PHE A 38 5.22 4.36 -5.83
N VAL A 39 5.71 5.59 -5.99
CA VAL A 39 6.24 6.07 -7.28
C VAL A 39 7.44 5.23 -7.75
N ARG A 40 8.29 4.76 -6.83
CA ARG A 40 9.41 3.87 -7.17
C ARG A 40 8.93 2.49 -7.61
N LEU A 41 7.87 1.95 -7.00
CA LEU A 41 7.25 0.68 -7.40
C LEU A 41 6.69 0.77 -8.82
N LEU A 42 5.88 1.79 -9.11
CA LEU A 42 5.31 2.00 -10.45
C LEU A 42 6.40 2.10 -11.53
N LYS A 43 7.52 2.76 -11.23
CA LYS A 43 8.66 2.87 -12.16
C LYS A 43 9.40 1.55 -12.40
N LYS A 44 9.34 0.60 -11.46
CA LYS A 44 9.93 -0.75 -11.63
C LYS A 44 9.01 -1.63 -12.48
N ASP A 45 7.71 -1.56 -12.25
CA ASP A 45 6.72 -2.36 -12.97
C ASP A 45 6.64 -1.98 -14.46
N VAL A 46 6.81 -0.71 -14.80
CA VAL A 46 6.81 -0.24 -16.20
C VAL A 46 8.08 -0.68 -16.98
N LYS A 47 9.13 -1.13 -16.29
CA LYS A 47 10.40 -1.56 -16.92
C LYS A 47 10.57 -3.07 -17.01
N SER A 48 9.57 -3.85 -16.62
CA SER A 48 9.61 -5.33 -16.60
C SER A 48 8.87 -5.95 -17.77
#